data_AF-A0A210RY78-F1
#
_entry.id   AF-A0A210RY78-F1
#
_cell.length_a   1.000
_cell.length_b   1.000
_cell.length_c   1.000
_cell.angle_alpha   90.00
_cell.angle_beta   90.00
_cell.angle_gamma   90.00
#
_symmetry.space_group_name_H-M   'P 1'
#
loop_
_entity.id
_entity.type
_entity.pdbx_description
1 polymer ?
#
loop_
_entity_poly.entity_id
_entity_poly.type
_entity_poly.pdbx_seq_one_letter_code
_entity_poly.pdbx_strand_id
1 'polypeptide(L)'
;MNNQTLFDPLLNSLQTSFFARTNPNVNAVISTATSPYATTLFPAISIGPNLAEKVDALATIKTTYTLAVGQTARGEISAKGDHDFYKVSLVAGQTYTFAEIGTGVSSLKDPFLAIVNASGKRVASNDDGGPGSSALLTYKPTASGTYFIDAGAFNNGSTGQYGVSVTAGTKASFDIEMAAGALDSYTSWGSLTSASAVNVTYSFRSSAPTTYAPPTNFSPLSSEEITAVKAILKLWSDVAQVTFTQVVDTTINGITEYSNNGTMAISNYSANDGAGAFAYYPGSTAASSSAGDLWLNLAGGVSTSGVTPGTYPFFAIMHEAGHALGLAHPGDYNAGVGVSITYANSAQFVQDTEMYSVMSYFGGSYTGGTPGGFATAYTPMLLDIYEIQQMYGANTATRATNTTYGFNATSDAQTSFSMTTAVIPQFCIWDGGGVDTLDCSGYSAAQNISLIAGTFSSVDGGTNNVSIALNCAVENAIGGSGNDSIVANASVNQLTGGAGTDIFKYFSAADSGLLALDRILDFAAGDKLDLSVLDANTATTANDVFKFIGGNQFSGVAGELRFDALSGQVQANMDANVNVDFAVAVNLIGGASLADTSFVL
;
A
#
# COMPACT_ATOMS: atom_id res chain seq x y z
N MET A 1 -51.79 -8.98 -16.10
CA MET A 1 -51.18 -8.68 -14.79
C MET A 1 -49.68 -8.85 -14.99
N ASN A 2 -49.03 -7.74 -15.34
CA ASN A 2 -47.60 -7.61 -15.61
C ASN A 2 -46.96 -6.94 -14.40
N ASN A 3 -45.78 -7.41 -13.99
CA ASN A 3 -44.66 -6.57 -13.56
C ASN A 3 -43.44 -7.47 -13.32
N GLN A 4 -42.67 -7.69 -14.40
CA GLN A 4 -41.25 -7.95 -14.29
C GLN A 4 -40.55 -6.59 -14.23
N THR A 5 -39.94 -6.29 -13.09
CA THR A 5 -39.09 -5.11 -12.90
C THR A 5 -37.73 -5.35 -13.53
N LEU A 6 -37.41 -4.52 -14.51
CA LEU A 6 -36.08 -4.27 -15.04
C LEU A 6 -35.15 -3.88 -13.89
N PHE A 7 -34.16 -4.73 -13.60
CA PHE A 7 -32.99 -4.34 -12.80
C PHE A 7 -32.00 -3.63 -13.74
N ASP A 8 -31.66 -2.41 -13.35
CA ASP A 8 -30.89 -1.39 -14.04
C ASP A 8 -29.36 -1.69 -14.01
N PRO A 9 -28.60 -1.56 -15.11
CA PRO A 9 -27.15 -1.77 -15.13
C PRO A 9 -26.32 -0.67 -14.44
N LEU A 10 -26.94 0.35 -13.83
CA LEU A 10 -26.23 1.49 -13.24
C LEU A 10 -25.48 1.21 -11.91
N LEU A 11 -25.70 0.06 -11.26
CA LEU A 11 -25.03 -0.29 -9.99
C LEU A 11 -23.54 -0.65 -10.12
N ASN A 12 -23.08 -1.12 -11.29
CA ASN A 12 -21.65 -1.40 -11.51
C ASN A 12 -20.81 -0.15 -11.80
N SER A 13 -21.44 0.99 -12.10
CA SER A 13 -20.73 2.26 -12.37
C SER A 13 -20.58 3.17 -11.14
N LEU A 14 -21.25 2.84 -10.03
CA LEU A 14 -21.24 3.64 -8.81
C LEU A 14 -20.30 3.10 -7.72
N GLN A 15 -19.92 1.81 -7.77
CA GLN A 15 -18.88 1.27 -6.88
C GLN A 15 -17.48 1.74 -7.25
N THR A 16 -17.22 2.12 -8.50
CA THR A 16 -15.93 2.72 -8.88
C THR A 16 -15.80 4.19 -8.49
N SER A 17 -16.90 4.89 -8.17
CA SER A 17 -16.89 6.32 -7.85
C SER A 17 -16.87 6.68 -6.37
N PHE A 18 -17.18 5.74 -5.46
CA PHE A 18 -17.08 5.98 -4.01
C PHE A 18 -15.65 5.79 -3.46
N PHE A 19 -14.82 4.99 -4.14
CA PHE A 19 -13.47 4.62 -3.67
C PHE A 19 -12.33 5.26 -4.48
N ALA A 20 -12.62 6.01 -5.55
CA ALA A 20 -11.63 6.63 -6.43
C ALA A 20 -11.40 8.13 -6.19
N ARG A 21 -11.40 8.59 -4.93
CA ARG A 21 -10.81 9.89 -4.58
C ARG A 21 -9.42 9.68 -3.97
N THR A 22 -8.48 9.17 -4.77
CA THR A 22 -7.09 9.62 -4.61
C THR A 22 -7.09 11.10 -5.02
N ASN A 23 -7.11 11.99 -4.04
CA ASN A 23 -7.05 13.41 -4.33
C ASN A 23 -5.68 13.71 -4.98
N PRO A 24 -5.61 14.11 -6.27
CA PRO A 24 -4.34 14.43 -6.92
C PRO A 24 -3.60 15.58 -6.21
N ASN A 25 -4.27 16.32 -5.33
CA ASN A 25 -3.65 17.33 -4.49
C ASN A 25 -2.85 16.76 -3.30
N VAL A 26 -3.02 15.49 -2.89
CA VAL A 26 -2.19 14.92 -1.81
C VAL A 26 -0.71 14.93 -2.24
N ASN A 27 -0.41 14.53 -3.48
CA ASN A 27 0.96 14.59 -4.01
C ASN A 27 1.44 16.02 -4.31
N ALA A 28 0.55 16.96 -4.65
CA ALA A 28 0.93 18.33 -5.04
C ALA A 28 1.12 19.27 -3.84
N VAL A 29 0.26 19.18 -2.83
CA VAL A 29 0.22 20.04 -1.64
C VAL A 29 1.37 19.74 -0.67
N ILE A 30 1.84 18.50 -0.63
CA ILE A 30 2.90 18.06 0.28
C ILE A 30 4.30 18.62 -0.12
N SER A 31 4.46 19.16 -1.34
CA SER A 31 5.75 19.64 -1.84
C SER A 31 6.14 21.07 -1.45
N THR A 32 5.25 21.87 -0.84
CA THR A 32 5.46 23.33 -0.64
C THR A 32 5.28 23.85 0.79
N ALA A 33 4.97 23.03 1.79
CA ALA A 33 4.72 23.51 3.15
C ALA A 33 6.02 23.76 3.95
N THR A 34 6.31 25.03 4.29
CA THR A 34 7.45 25.44 5.14
C THR A 34 7.06 25.70 6.61
N SER A 35 5.95 25.14 7.09
CA SER A 35 5.49 25.33 8.48
C SER A 35 6.40 24.58 9.47
N PRO A 36 6.78 25.16 10.63
CA PRO A 36 7.47 24.43 11.70
C PRO A 36 6.62 23.32 12.32
N TYR A 37 5.33 23.24 11.98
CA TYR A 37 4.39 22.17 12.32
C TYR A 37 4.14 21.19 11.16
N ALA A 38 4.86 21.33 10.04
CA ALA A 38 4.88 20.33 8.99
C ALA A 38 5.71 19.13 9.47
N THR A 39 5.14 18.26 10.30
CA THR A 39 5.58 16.87 10.34
C THR A 39 5.28 16.33 8.95
N THR A 40 6.34 16.04 8.20
CA THR A 40 6.21 15.64 6.81
C THR A 40 5.65 14.22 6.74
N LEU A 41 4.31 14.12 6.70
CA LEU A 41 3.59 12.96 6.21
C LEU A 41 3.79 12.89 4.69
N PHE A 42 5.02 12.67 4.23
CA PHE A 42 5.19 12.22 2.87
C PHE A 42 4.59 10.82 2.82
N PRO A 43 3.70 10.51 1.86
CA PRO A 43 3.47 9.10 1.60
C PRO A 43 4.85 8.55 1.19
N ALA A 44 5.32 7.54 1.92
CA ALA A 44 6.66 6.98 1.70
C ALA A 44 6.81 6.43 0.27
N ILE A 45 5.70 6.31 -0.46
CA ILE A 45 5.55 5.98 -1.87
C ILE A 45 4.38 6.79 -2.45
N SER A 46 4.44 7.23 -3.71
CA SER A 46 3.33 7.97 -4.33
C SER A 46 2.08 7.10 -4.45
N ILE A 47 0.92 7.63 -4.05
CA ILE A 47 -0.38 6.98 -4.24
C ILE A 47 -0.87 7.26 -5.67
N GLY A 48 -0.52 6.37 -6.58
CA GLY A 48 -0.83 6.47 -8.01
C GLY A 48 0.13 7.36 -8.81
N PRO A 49 -0.06 7.42 -10.14
CA PRO A 49 0.85 8.13 -11.03
C PRO A 49 0.69 9.65 -10.92
N ASN A 50 1.78 10.38 -11.09
CA ASN A 50 1.71 11.84 -11.24
C ASN A 50 0.99 12.25 -12.53
N LEU A 51 1.04 11.40 -13.55
CA LEU A 51 0.41 11.60 -14.84
C LEU A 51 -0.32 10.33 -15.28
N ALA A 52 -1.65 10.37 -15.37
CA ALA A 52 -2.40 9.33 -16.07
C ALA A 52 -2.76 9.82 -17.48
N GLU A 53 -2.47 9.00 -18.49
CA GLU A 53 -2.92 9.27 -19.85
C GLU A 53 -4.45 9.31 -19.92
N LYS A 54 -4.98 10.33 -20.59
CA LYS A 54 -6.43 10.50 -20.85
C LYS A 54 -6.81 10.25 -22.30
N VAL A 55 -5.83 10.38 -23.17
CA VAL A 55 -5.88 10.14 -24.61
C VAL A 55 -4.57 9.44 -24.95
N ASP A 56 -4.64 8.45 -25.81
CA ASP A 56 -3.49 7.72 -26.37
C ASP A 56 -2.29 8.64 -26.67
N ALA A 57 -1.11 8.30 -26.14
CA ALA A 57 0.07 9.11 -26.38
C ALA A 57 0.60 8.84 -27.78
N LEU A 58 1.04 9.91 -28.44
CA LEU A 58 1.59 9.75 -29.77
C LEU A 58 2.94 9.02 -29.69
N ALA A 59 3.13 7.97 -30.49
CA ALA A 59 4.41 7.28 -30.76
C ALA A 59 5.49 8.14 -31.47
N THR A 60 5.54 9.45 -31.18
CA THR A 60 6.43 10.40 -31.86
C THR A 60 6.85 11.54 -30.93
N ILE A 61 7.89 12.28 -31.33
CA ILE A 61 8.35 13.50 -30.64
C ILE A 61 7.31 14.65 -30.58
N LYS A 62 6.13 14.48 -31.20
CA LYS A 62 5.01 15.43 -31.14
C LYS A 62 4.07 15.20 -29.94
N THR A 63 4.34 14.20 -29.10
CA THR A 63 3.57 13.97 -27.87
C THR A 63 3.38 15.25 -27.03
N THR A 64 2.20 15.36 -26.44
CA THR A 64 1.85 16.44 -25.50
C THR A 64 2.15 16.05 -24.05
N TYR A 65 2.35 14.75 -23.77
CA TYR A 65 2.67 14.28 -22.43
C TYR A 65 4.09 14.65 -22.05
N THR A 66 4.23 15.19 -20.83
CA THR A 66 5.50 15.62 -20.26
C THR A 66 5.61 15.05 -18.85
N LEU A 67 6.73 14.38 -18.57
CA LEU A 67 7.03 13.76 -17.29
C LEU A 67 8.28 14.41 -16.70
N ALA A 68 8.19 14.94 -15.48
CA ALA A 68 9.34 15.50 -14.78
C ALA A 68 10.17 14.39 -14.12
N VAL A 69 11.47 14.66 -13.91
CA VAL A 69 12.33 13.75 -13.15
C VAL A 69 11.79 13.62 -11.71
N GLY A 70 11.66 12.39 -11.23
CA GLY A 70 11.05 12.04 -9.95
C GLY A 70 9.55 11.73 -10.04
N GLN A 71 8.95 11.80 -11.23
CA GLN A 71 7.54 11.48 -11.44
C GLN A 71 7.35 10.13 -12.14
N THR A 72 6.15 9.59 -11.96
CA THR A 72 5.63 8.43 -12.70
C THR A 72 4.45 8.82 -13.60
N ALA A 73 4.26 8.05 -14.67
CA ALA A 73 3.07 8.12 -15.50
C ALA A 73 2.46 6.73 -15.70
N ARG A 74 1.19 6.68 -16.06
CA ARG A 74 0.46 5.47 -16.43
C ARG A 74 -0.20 5.62 -17.78
N GLY A 75 -0.04 4.60 -18.62
CA GLY A 75 -0.67 4.47 -19.93
C GLY A 75 -1.19 3.06 -20.18
N GLU A 76 -1.68 2.83 -21.40
CA GLU A 76 -2.17 1.52 -21.84
C GLU A 76 -1.83 1.29 -23.32
N ILE A 77 -1.08 0.24 -23.60
CA ILE A 77 -0.83 -0.24 -24.97
C ILE A 77 -2.12 -0.90 -25.47
N SER A 78 -2.94 -0.12 -26.16
CA SER A 78 -4.29 -0.52 -26.57
C SER A 78 -4.32 -1.47 -27.77
N ALA A 79 -3.23 -1.48 -28.56
CA ALA A 79 -3.05 -2.36 -29.70
C ALA A 79 -1.59 -2.85 -29.80
N LYS A 80 -1.39 -4.07 -30.32
CA LYS A 80 -0.04 -4.60 -30.54
C LYS A 80 0.76 -3.71 -31.48
N GLY A 81 1.94 -3.28 -31.04
CA GLY A 81 2.83 -2.38 -31.77
C GLY A 81 2.52 -0.90 -31.62
N ASP A 82 1.59 -0.58 -30.73
CA ASP A 82 1.43 0.75 -30.17
C ASP A 82 2.61 1.11 -29.26
N HIS A 83 2.90 2.40 -29.18
CA HIS A 83 4.01 2.96 -28.40
C HIS A 83 3.64 4.36 -27.92
N ASP A 84 3.96 4.64 -26.66
CA ASP A 84 3.60 5.89 -26.01
C ASP A 84 4.83 6.72 -25.70
N PHE A 85 4.84 7.98 -26.15
CA PHE A 85 5.98 8.87 -25.89
C PHE A 85 5.68 9.86 -24.76
N TYR A 86 6.61 9.94 -23.81
CA TYR A 86 6.60 10.94 -22.73
C TYR A 86 7.82 11.85 -22.82
N LYS A 87 7.58 13.15 -22.91
CA LYS A 87 8.65 14.16 -22.98
C LYS A 87 9.31 14.36 -21.62
N VAL A 88 10.64 14.33 -21.56
CA VAL A 88 11.42 14.56 -20.33
C VAL A 88 12.60 15.49 -20.58
N SER A 89 12.93 16.34 -19.61
CA SER A 89 14.10 17.23 -19.66
C SER A 89 15.25 16.61 -18.88
N LEU A 90 16.37 16.35 -19.55
CA LEU A 90 17.55 15.72 -18.94
C LEU A 90 18.77 16.66 -18.98
N VAL A 91 19.67 16.49 -18.00
CA VAL A 91 20.90 17.27 -17.86
C VAL A 91 22.11 16.42 -18.25
N ALA A 92 22.97 16.93 -19.14
CA ALA A 92 24.20 16.27 -19.55
C ALA A 92 25.04 15.83 -18.34
N GLY A 93 25.48 14.58 -18.34
CA GLY A 93 26.34 14.03 -17.29
C GLY A 93 25.62 13.64 -15.99
N GLN A 94 24.32 13.89 -15.84
CA GLN A 94 23.52 13.37 -14.73
C GLN A 94 23.08 11.94 -15.06
N THR A 95 23.24 10.99 -14.13
CA THR A 95 22.71 9.64 -14.32
C THR A 95 21.23 9.61 -13.97
N TYR A 96 20.44 8.93 -14.80
CA TYR A 96 19.01 8.67 -14.59
C TYR A 96 18.72 7.18 -14.76
N THR A 97 17.72 6.68 -14.05
CA THR A 97 17.17 5.34 -14.24
C THR A 97 15.71 5.48 -14.65
N PHE A 98 15.36 4.82 -15.75
CA PHE A 98 14.03 4.76 -16.32
C PHE A 98 13.51 3.34 -16.17
N ALA A 99 12.21 3.19 -16.02
CA ALA A 99 11.60 1.87 -15.97
C ALA A 99 10.18 1.90 -16.52
N GLU A 100 9.77 0.77 -17.07
CA GLU A 100 8.42 0.47 -17.51
C GLU A 100 7.99 -0.86 -16.89
N ILE A 101 6.92 -0.83 -16.09
CA ILE A 101 6.41 -1.97 -15.35
C ILE A 101 4.96 -2.18 -15.78
N GLY A 102 4.54 -3.42 -16.04
CA GLY A 102 3.13 -3.74 -16.25
C GLY A 102 2.33 -3.57 -14.97
N THR A 103 1.17 -2.90 -15.01
CA THR A 103 0.37 -2.57 -13.82
C THR A 103 -1.08 -3.00 -13.93
N GLY A 104 -1.73 -3.19 -12.78
CA GLY A 104 -3.16 -3.47 -12.70
C GLY A 104 -3.57 -4.83 -13.27
N VAL A 105 -4.88 -5.06 -13.31
CA VAL A 105 -5.48 -6.36 -13.70
C VAL A 105 -5.13 -6.78 -15.14
N SER A 106 -5.00 -5.82 -16.04
CA SER A 106 -4.62 -6.04 -17.45
C SER A 106 -3.18 -5.58 -17.70
N SER A 107 -2.28 -6.03 -16.83
CA SER A 107 -0.86 -5.65 -16.86
C SER A 107 -0.17 -6.01 -18.18
N LEU A 108 0.57 -5.05 -18.73
CA LEU A 108 1.42 -5.21 -19.90
C LEU A 108 2.49 -6.28 -19.62
N LYS A 109 2.53 -7.31 -20.45
CA LYS A 109 3.52 -8.40 -20.32
C LYS A 109 4.73 -8.10 -21.19
N ASP A 110 5.93 -8.38 -20.68
CA ASP A 110 7.20 -8.13 -21.38
C ASP A 110 7.34 -6.66 -21.87
N PRO A 111 7.32 -5.66 -20.97
CA PRO A 111 7.52 -4.25 -21.35
C PRO A 111 8.83 -3.96 -22.09
N PHE A 112 8.83 -2.92 -22.93
CA PHE A 112 9.98 -2.43 -23.67
C PHE A 112 10.08 -0.91 -23.53
N LEU A 113 11.24 -0.45 -23.05
CA LEU A 113 11.51 0.98 -22.89
C LEU A 113 12.69 1.42 -23.76
N ALA A 114 12.54 2.57 -24.41
CA ALA A 114 13.62 3.25 -25.10
C ALA A 114 13.73 4.74 -24.76
N ILE A 115 14.94 5.28 -24.90
CA ILE A 115 15.20 6.72 -24.80
C ILE A 115 15.43 7.26 -26.20
N VAL A 116 14.66 8.30 -26.56
CA VAL A 116 14.73 8.97 -27.86
C VAL A 116 15.21 10.40 -27.65
N ASN A 117 16.18 10.85 -28.45
CA ASN A 117 16.67 12.23 -28.39
C ASN A 117 15.74 13.22 -29.13
N ALA A 118 16.04 14.52 -29.02
CA ALA A 118 15.27 15.57 -29.69
C ALA A 118 15.16 15.44 -31.23
N SER A 119 16.04 14.67 -31.89
CA SER A 119 15.97 14.41 -33.33
C SER A 119 15.08 13.22 -33.71
N GLY A 120 14.46 12.54 -32.73
CA GLY A 120 13.67 11.33 -32.95
C GLY A 120 14.50 10.05 -33.08
N LYS A 121 15.79 10.08 -32.71
CA LYS A 121 16.67 8.90 -32.76
C LYS A 121 16.69 8.21 -31.39
N ARG A 122 16.41 6.90 -31.37
CA ARG A 122 16.65 6.02 -30.19
C ARG A 122 18.15 6.03 -29.84
N VAL A 123 18.47 6.32 -28.58
CA VAL A 123 19.85 6.40 -28.06
C VAL A 123 20.17 5.32 -27.03
N ALA A 124 19.15 4.71 -26.43
CA ALA A 124 19.24 3.56 -25.54
C ALA A 124 17.90 2.82 -25.48
N SER A 125 17.90 1.54 -25.10
CA SER A 125 16.69 0.74 -24.90
C SER A 125 16.96 -0.47 -24.00
N ASN A 126 15.90 -1.03 -23.42
CA ASN A 126 15.91 -2.25 -22.61
C ASN A 126 14.47 -2.83 -22.52
N ASP A 127 14.39 -4.13 -22.28
CA ASP A 127 13.19 -4.96 -22.16
C ASP A 127 13.23 -5.84 -20.89
N ASP A 128 14.37 -6.44 -20.55
CA ASP A 128 14.51 -7.35 -19.39
C ASP A 128 15.53 -6.87 -18.33
N GLY A 129 15.57 -5.57 -18.05
CA GLY A 129 16.52 -4.98 -17.09
C GLY A 129 15.99 -4.84 -15.66
N GLY A 130 14.67 -4.92 -15.50
CA GLY A 130 13.93 -4.76 -14.25
C GLY A 130 13.32 -6.08 -13.78
N PRO A 131 12.51 -6.06 -12.70
CA PRO A 131 11.95 -7.27 -12.10
C PRO A 131 11.18 -8.12 -13.11
N GLY A 132 11.49 -9.42 -13.18
CA GLY A 132 10.92 -10.34 -14.14
C GLY A 132 11.32 -10.00 -15.57
N SER A 133 10.33 -9.71 -16.42
CA SER A 133 10.54 -9.27 -17.81
C SER A 133 10.27 -7.77 -17.98
N SER A 134 10.44 -6.98 -16.92
CA SER A 134 10.15 -5.55 -16.96
C SER A 134 11.34 -4.76 -17.49
N ALA A 135 11.09 -3.63 -18.14
CA ALA A 135 12.16 -2.81 -18.68
C ALA A 135 12.73 -1.87 -17.59
N LEU A 136 14.05 -1.88 -17.41
CA LEU A 136 14.77 -0.93 -16.55
C LEU A 136 16.10 -0.54 -17.19
N LEU A 137 16.31 0.76 -17.32
CA LEU A 137 17.42 1.32 -18.08
C LEU A 137 18.08 2.48 -17.32
N THR A 138 19.35 2.32 -16.98
CA THR A 138 20.18 3.44 -16.50
C THR A 138 20.87 4.14 -17.67
N TYR A 139 20.66 5.45 -17.80
CA TYR A 139 21.20 6.26 -18.89
C TYR A 139 21.81 7.57 -18.40
N LYS A 140 22.90 7.98 -19.05
CA LYS A 140 23.62 9.23 -18.78
C LYS A 140 23.70 10.05 -20.07
N PRO A 141 22.87 11.09 -20.26
CA PRO A 141 22.86 11.89 -21.47
C PRO A 141 24.17 12.63 -21.66
N THR A 142 24.61 12.74 -22.91
CA THR A 142 25.81 13.49 -23.30
C THR A 142 25.52 14.97 -23.58
N ALA A 143 24.25 15.33 -23.78
CA ALA A 143 23.79 16.70 -23.99
C ALA A 143 22.52 16.98 -23.16
N SER A 144 22.43 18.17 -22.58
CA SER A 144 21.23 18.62 -21.88
C SER A 144 20.14 18.97 -22.89
N GLY A 145 18.89 18.73 -22.54
CA GLY A 145 17.75 19.11 -23.36
C GLY A 145 16.61 18.12 -23.27
N THR A 146 15.74 18.17 -24.27
CA THR A 146 14.56 17.32 -24.36
C THR A 146 14.91 15.94 -24.91
N TYR A 147 14.45 14.93 -24.18
CA TYR A 147 14.42 13.52 -24.58
C TYR A 147 12.98 13.02 -24.47
N PHE A 148 12.74 11.82 -24.95
CA PHE A 148 11.46 11.14 -24.84
C PHE A 148 11.68 9.73 -24.33
N ILE A 149 10.81 9.30 -23.43
CA ILE A 149 10.64 7.90 -23.05
C ILE A 149 9.68 7.32 -24.08
N ASP A 150 10.06 6.24 -24.72
CA ASP A 150 9.30 5.47 -25.70
C ASP A 150 8.93 4.15 -25.01
N ALA A 151 7.68 4.07 -24.55
CA ALA A 151 7.11 2.94 -23.82
C ALA A 151 6.34 2.02 -24.77
N GLY A 152 6.35 0.71 -24.52
CA GLY A 152 5.71 -0.27 -25.38
C GLY A 152 5.95 -1.71 -24.94
N ALA A 153 5.62 -2.66 -25.81
CA ALA A 153 5.85 -4.08 -25.55
C ALA A 153 7.07 -4.61 -26.31
N PHE A 154 7.84 -5.54 -25.72
CA PHE A 154 8.89 -6.24 -26.43
C PHE A 154 8.32 -6.94 -27.67
N ASN A 155 9.05 -6.81 -28.79
CA ASN A 155 8.63 -7.28 -30.12
C ASN A 155 7.21 -6.85 -30.52
N ASN A 156 6.67 -5.78 -29.93
CA ASN A 156 5.30 -5.34 -30.17
C ASN A 156 4.26 -6.45 -29.85
N GLY A 157 4.61 -7.33 -28.91
CA GLY A 157 3.98 -8.64 -28.75
C GLY A 157 2.72 -8.66 -27.91
N SER A 158 2.56 -7.71 -26.99
CA SER A 158 1.51 -7.65 -25.98
C SER A 158 0.77 -6.32 -25.98
N THR A 159 -0.29 -6.27 -25.18
CA THR A 159 -1.13 -5.10 -24.89
C THR A 159 -1.38 -5.10 -23.38
N GLY A 160 -1.71 -3.96 -22.81
CA GLY A 160 -2.01 -3.86 -21.39
C GLY A 160 -1.58 -2.53 -20.79
N GLN A 161 -1.95 -2.35 -19.53
CA GLN A 161 -1.61 -1.17 -18.75
C GLN A 161 -0.17 -1.27 -18.23
N TYR A 162 0.52 -0.14 -18.24
CA TYR A 162 1.86 -0.01 -17.73
C TYR A 162 2.02 1.31 -16.96
N GLY A 163 3.03 1.34 -16.10
CA GLY A 163 3.57 2.57 -15.53
C GLY A 163 4.98 2.83 -16.03
N VAL A 164 5.34 4.10 -16.24
CA VAL A 164 6.70 4.56 -16.53
C VAL A 164 7.22 5.48 -15.45
N SER A 165 8.51 5.36 -15.15
CA SER A 165 9.21 6.22 -14.18
C SER A 165 10.49 6.83 -14.76
N VAL A 166 10.87 7.99 -14.25
CA VAL A 166 12.20 8.57 -14.45
C VAL A 166 12.76 9.09 -13.14
N THR A 167 13.87 8.51 -12.68
CA THR A 167 14.49 8.84 -11.39
C THR A 167 15.93 9.28 -11.59
N ALA A 168 16.36 10.33 -10.89
CA ALA A 168 17.78 10.69 -10.86
C ALA A 168 18.57 9.67 -10.03
N GLY A 169 19.68 9.17 -10.58
CA GLY A 169 20.52 8.16 -9.94
C GLY A 169 20.44 6.79 -10.62
N THR A 170 20.87 5.75 -9.90
CA THR A 170 21.08 4.38 -10.42
C THR A 170 20.00 3.38 -9.99
N LYS A 171 18.98 3.82 -9.26
CA LYS A 171 17.82 3.00 -8.89
C LYS A 171 16.55 3.71 -9.33
N ALA A 172 15.59 2.95 -9.84
CA ALA A 172 14.27 3.48 -10.15
C ALA A 172 13.51 3.78 -8.85
N SER A 173 12.47 4.62 -8.95
CA SER A 173 11.53 4.88 -7.85
C SER A 173 10.14 4.79 -8.43
N PHE A 174 9.28 4.04 -7.75
CA PHE A 174 7.96 3.67 -8.24
C PHE A 174 6.85 4.32 -7.41
N ASP A 175 5.69 4.51 -8.03
CA ASP A 175 4.43 4.67 -7.29
C ASP A 175 3.91 3.28 -6.86
N ILE A 176 2.81 3.24 -6.10
CA ILE A 176 2.23 1.98 -5.61
C ILE A 176 1.88 1.03 -6.76
N GLU A 177 1.35 1.53 -7.87
CA GLU A 177 0.86 0.67 -8.96
C GLU A 177 2.03 -0.03 -9.67
N MET A 178 3.10 0.72 -9.95
CA MET A 178 4.35 0.16 -10.50
C MET A 178 5.05 -0.79 -9.53
N ALA A 179 5.12 -0.43 -8.24
CA ALA A 179 5.82 -1.23 -7.25
C ALA A 179 5.07 -2.54 -6.94
N ALA A 180 3.73 -2.52 -6.96
CA ALA A 180 2.91 -3.72 -6.82
C ALA A 180 2.97 -4.60 -8.08
N GLY A 181 2.92 -4.01 -9.28
CA GLY A 181 3.06 -4.74 -10.54
C GLY A 181 4.41 -5.44 -10.69
N ALA A 182 5.47 -4.93 -10.04
CA ALA A 182 6.77 -5.60 -9.96
C ALA A 182 6.74 -6.91 -9.14
N LEU A 183 5.67 -7.15 -8.36
CA LEU A 183 5.43 -8.40 -7.65
C LEU A 183 4.65 -9.42 -8.49
N ASP A 184 4.16 -9.09 -9.68
CA ASP A 184 3.41 -10.06 -10.52
C ASP A 184 4.37 -11.09 -11.11
N SER A 185 4.26 -12.35 -10.69
CA SER A 185 5.03 -13.46 -11.30
C SER A 185 4.51 -13.90 -12.68
N TYR A 186 3.39 -13.31 -13.13
CA TYR A 186 2.61 -13.71 -14.29
C TYR A 186 2.02 -15.12 -14.18
N THR A 187 1.77 -15.56 -12.94
CA THR A 187 1.09 -16.83 -12.61
C THR A 187 0.00 -16.59 -11.57
N SER A 188 -1.10 -17.36 -11.64
CA SER A 188 -2.23 -17.24 -10.72
C SER A 188 -3.02 -18.55 -10.70
N TRP A 189 -3.74 -18.82 -9.61
CA TRP A 189 -4.76 -19.88 -9.57
C TRP A 189 -6.03 -19.51 -10.35
N GLY A 190 -6.22 -18.22 -10.61
CA GLY A 190 -7.35 -17.65 -11.33
C GLY A 190 -6.99 -17.25 -12.76
N SER A 191 -7.74 -16.28 -13.29
CA SER A 191 -7.47 -15.66 -14.59
C SER A 191 -6.32 -14.65 -14.47
N LEU A 192 -5.42 -14.62 -15.46
CA LEU A 192 -4.35 -13.61 -15.54
C LEU A 192 -4.80 -12.28 -16.15
N THR A 193 -6.04 -12.21 -16.66
CA THR A 193 -6.57 -11.02 -17.34
C THR A 193 -7.77 -10.41 -16.61
N SER A 194 -8.12 -10.95 -15.45
CA SER A 194 -9.25 -10.48 -14.65
C SER A 194 -9.10 -10.92 -13.20
N ALA A 195 -9.22 -9.98 -12.26
CA ALA A 195 -9.38 -10.27 -10.84
C ALA A 195 -10.56 -11.23 -10.65
N SER A 196 -10.31 -12.42 -10.11
CA SER A 196 -11.34 -13.47 -9.98
C SER A 196 -11.16 -14.28 -8.72
N ALA A 197 -12.27 -14.49 -8.01
CA ALA A 197 -12.29 -15.32 -6.82
C ALA A 197 -11.89 -16.77 -7.14
N VAL A 198 -11.14 -17.39 -6.23
CA VAL A 198 -10.66 -18.77 -6.37
C VAL A 198 -10.86 -19.55 -5.08
N ASN A 199 -11.01 -20.87 -5.21
CA ASN A 199 -10.88 -21.80 -4.10
C ASN A 199 -9.66 -22.69 -4.36
N VAL A 200 -8.71 -22.66 -3.43
CA VAL A 200 -7.49 -23.46 -3.49
C VAL A 200 -7.52 -24.45 -2.33
N THR A 201 -7.44 -25.74 -2.64
CA THR A 201 -7.30 -26.75 -1.59
C THR A 201 -5.86 -26.79 -1.09
N TYR A 202 -5.66 -26.98 0.21
CA TYR A 202 -4.32 -27.14 0.77
C TYR A 202 -4.24 -28.33 1.73
N SER A 203 -3.03 -28.81 1.98
CA SER A 203 -2.79 -29.90 2.93
C SER A 203 -1.47 -29.74 3.67
N PHE A 204 -1.42 -30.22 4.91
CA PHE A 204 -0.15 -30.46 5.60
C PHE A 204 0.35 -31.83 5.21
N ARG A 205 1.52 -31.88 4.55
CA ARG A 205 1.98 -33.09 3.89
C ARG A 205 2.26 -34.20 4.92
N SER A 206 1.71 -35.39 4.69
CA SER A 206 1.89 -36.54 5.59
C SER A 206 3.14 -37.35 5.31
N SER A 207 3.64 -37.31 4.07
CA SER A 207 4.86 -38.00 3.62
C SER A 207 5.50 -37.29 2.44
N ALA A 208 6.82 -37.41 2.28
CA ALA A 208 7.53 -36.86 1.13
C ALA A 208 6.89 -37.29 -0.22
N PRO A 209 6.75 -36.37 -1.19
CA PRO A 209 6.17 -36.68 -2.49
C PRO A 209 7.09 -37.61 -3.29
N THR A 210 6.49 -38.44 -4.14
CA THR A 210 7.20 -39.34 -5.08
C THR A 210 7.04 -38.91 -6.54
N THR A 211 6.21 -37.90 -6.80
CA THR A 211 5.83 -37.43 -8.14
C THR A 211 6.79 -36.36 -8.69
N TYR A 212 7.58 -35.73 -7.83
CA TYR A 212 8.68 -34.83 -8.15
C TYR A 212 9.80 -35.02 -7.11
N ALA A 213 10.98 -34.45 -7.34
CA ALA A 213 12.11 -34.56 -6.41
C ALA A 213 11.95 -33.59 -5.22
N PRO A 214 11.65 -34.06 -3.99
CA PRO A 214 11.58 -33.18 -2.83
C PRO A 214 12.98 -32.81 -2.31
N PRO A 215 13.11 -31.73 -1.53
CA PRO A 215 14.31 -31.49 -0.75
C PRO A 215 14.55 -32.62 0.27
N THR A 216 15.80 -32.74 0.73
CA THR A 216 16.19 -33.80 1.65
C THR A 216 15.67 -33.56 3.07
N ASN A 217 15.57 -34.65 3.87
CA ASN A 217 15.18 -34.60 5.29
C ASN A 217 13.78 -34.03 5.52
N PHE A 218 12.80 -34.51 4.74
CA PHE A 218 11.38 -34.21 4.95
C PHE A 218 10.94 -34.51 6.39
N SER A 219 10.09 -33.63 6.93
CA SER A 219 9.26 -33.93 8.09
C SER A 219 7.87 -33.26 7.98
N PRO A 220 6.81 -33.87 8.54
CA PRO A 220 5.53 -33.21 8.71
C PRO A 220 5.64 -31.98 9.63
N LEU A 221 4.72 -31.02 9.47
CA LEU A 221 4.63 -29.85 10.35
C LEU A 221 4.19 -30.24 11.77
N SER A 222 4.63 -29.46 12.75
CA SER A 222 4.17 -29.49 14.14
C SER A 222 2.80 -28.82 14.31
N SER A 223 2.16 -29.00 15.47
CA SER A 223 0.90 -28.32 15.81
C SER A 223 1.02 -26.79 15.78
N GLU A 224 2.13 -26.23 16.26
CA GLU A 224 2.33 -24.78 16.30
C GLU A 224 2.50 -24.20 14.89
N GLU A 225 3.25 -24.89 14.01
CA GLU A 225 3.36 -24.52 12.60
C GLU A 225 2.01 -24.62 11.89
N ILE A 226 1.24 -25.69 12.12
CA ILE A 226 -0.12 -25.85 11.56
C ILE A 226 -1.02 -24.67 11.96
N THR A 227 -1.00 -24.26 13.22
CA THR A 227 -1.77 -23.10 13.69
C THR A 227 -1.31 -21.83 12.99
N ALA A 228 -0.01 -21.60 12.87
CA ALA A 228 0.53 -20.41 12.20
C ALA A 228 0.20 -20.38 10.71
N VAL A 229 0.36 -21.49 9.98
CA VAL A 229 0.01 -21.57 8.55
C VAL A 229 -1.48 -21.27 8.35
N LYS A 230 -2.37 -21.82 9.19
CA LYS A 230 -3.81 -21.50 9.11
C LYS A 230 -4.08 -20.01 9.32
N ALA A 231 -3.41 -19.36 10.27
CA ALA A 231 -3.54 -17.93 10.51
C ALA A 231 -3.01 -17.09 9.33
N ILE A 232 -1.90 -17.50 8.71
CA ILE A 232 -1.28 -16.81 7.58
C ILE A 232 -2.10 -16.97 6.29
N LEU A 233 -2.59 -18.17 6.00
CA LEU A 233 -3.52 -18.39 4.89
C LEU A 233 -4.79 -17.56 5.09
N LYS A 234 -5.25 -17.41 6.35
CA LYS A 234 -6.35 -16.49 6.67
C LYS A 234 -5.99 -15.04 6.33
N LEU A 235 -4.79 -14.55 6.68
CA LEU A 235 -4.36 -13.19 6.34
C LEU A 235 -4.40 -12.91 4.83
N TRP A 236 -3.98 -13.87 4.00
CA TRP A 236 -4.10 -13.74 2.55
C TRP A 236 -5.56 -13.77 2.08
N SER A 237 -6.40 -14.66 2.63
CA SER A 237 -7.84 -14.69 2.33
C SER A 237 -8.61 -13.47 2.84
N ASP A 238 -8.08 -12.79 3.86
CA ASP A 238 -8.69 -11.60 4.43
C ASP A 238 -8.59 -10.44 3.43
N VAL A 239 -7.49 -10.35 2.67
CA VAL A 239 -7.23 -9.20 1.78
C VAL A 239 -7.70 -9.41 0.35
N ALA A 240 -7.84 -10.65 -0.10
CA ALA A 240 -8.27 -11.00 -1.45
C ALA A 240 -9.25 -12.19 -1.48
N GLN A 241 -9.99 -12.35 -2.58
CA GLN A 241 -11.02 -13.40 -2.73
C GLN A 241 -10.41 -14.79 -3.01
N VAL A 242 -9.49 -15.22 -2.17
CA VAL A 242 -8.89 -16.55 -2.17
C VAL A 242 -9.47 -17.34 -0.99
N THR A 243 -10.20 -18.40 -1.28
CA THR A 243 -10.70 -19.33 -0.25
C THR A 243 -9.77 -20.52 -0.13
N PHE A 244 -9.22 -20.76 1.06
CA PHE A 244 -8.41 -21.94 1.33
C PHE A 244 -9.23 -23.06 1.97
N THR A 245 -9.26 -24.23 1.33
CA THR A 245 -9.98 -25.41 1.86
C THR A 245 -8.99 -26.50 2.25
N GLN A 246 -8.88 -26.81 3.55
CA GLN A 246 -7.97 -27.86 3.99
C GLN A 246 -8.48 -29.25 3.60
N VAL A 247 -7.60 -30.10 3.08
CA VAL A 247 -7.83 -31.52 2.89
C VAL A 247 -7.20 -32.30 4.05
N VAL A 248 -8.00 -33.11 4.73
CA VAL A 248 -7.57 -33.90 5.90
C VAL A 248 -8.06 -35.34 5.74
N ASP A 249 -7.12 -36.28 5.73
CA ASP A 249 -7.40 -37.71 5.63
C ASP A 249 -6.42 -38.59 6.44
N THR A 250 -5.41 -37.97 7.07
CA THR A 250 -4.31 -38.66 7.73
C THR A 250 -4.06 -38.11 9.13
N THR A 251 -3.77 -39.00 10.08
CA THR A 251 -3.34 -38.66 11.45
C THR A 251 -1.88 -39.01 11.63
N ILE A 252 -1.06 -38.06 12.10
CA ILE A 252 0.34 -38.29 12.48
C ILE A 252 0.51 -37.86 13.94
N ASN A 253 1.12 -38.73 14.76
CA ASN A 253 1.39 -38.47 16.19
C ASN A 253 0.16 -37.97 16.97
N GLY A 254 -1.04 -38.48 16.64
CA GLY A 254 -2.30 -38.11 17.28
C GLY A 254 -2.94 -36.81 16.79
N ILE A 255 -2.35 -36.13 15.80
CA ILE A 255 -2.88 -34.91 15.19
C ILE A 255 -3.53 -35.27 13.85
N THR A 256 -4.84 -35.01 13.70
CA THR A 256 -5.62 -35.30 12.48
C THR A 256 -5.78 -34.04 11.64
N GLU A 257 -4.70 -33.67 10.95
CA GLU A 257 -4.62 -32.44 10.14
C GLU A 257 -3.93 -32.68 8.78
N TYR A 258 -3.45 -33.90 8.51
CA TYR A 258 -2.55 -34.15 7.38
C TYR A 258 -3.29 -34.76 6.18
N SER A 259 -2.72 -34.53 4.99
CA SER A 259 -3.10 -35.19 3.73
C SER A 259 -1.97 -35.00 2.71
N ASN A 260 -2.01 -35.73 1.60
CA ASN A 260 -1.20 -35.47 0.41
C ASN A 260 -2.06 -35.09 -0.81
N ASN A 261 -3.34 -34.75 -0.59
CA ASN A 261 -4.35 -34.59 -1.64
C ASN A 261 -4.81 -33.14 -1.84
N GLY A 262 -4.13 -32.14 -1.25
CA GLY A 262 -4.36 -30.72 -1.52
C GLY A 262 -3.69 -30.26 -2.83
N THR A 263 -4.21 -29.18 -3.43
CA THR A 263 -3.54 -28.49 -4.55
C THR A 263 -2.21 -27.90 -4.10
N MET A 264 -2.19 -27.27 -2.93
CA MET A 264 -0.98 -26.83 -2.25
C MET A 264 -0.64 -27.80 -1.10
N ALA A 265 0.63 -28.15 -0.92
CA ALA A 265 1.11 -28.90 0.22
C ALA A 265 2.22 -28.17 0.97
N ILE A 266 2.11 -28.11 2.29
CA ILE A 266 3.08 -27.45 3.17
C ILE A 266 3.85 -28.52 3.95
N SER A 267 5.17 -28.41 3.95
CA SER A 267 6.09 -29.41 4.52
C SER A 267 7.32 -28.77 5.13
N ASN A 268 7.95 -29.46 6.09
CA ASN A 268 9.28 -29.11 6.56
C ASN A 268 10.34 -29.93 5.80
N TYR A 269 11.53 -29.35 5.69
CA TYR A 269 12.75 -30.04 5.30
C TYR A 269 13.93 -29.50 6.10
N SER A 270 15.11 -30.11 5.94
CA SER A 270 16.32 -29.62 6.58
C SER A 270 17.52 -29.79 5.67
N ALA A 271 18.07 -28.68 5.19
CA ALA A 271 19.28 -28.65 4.37
C ALA A 271 20.06 -27.33 4.53
N ASN A 272 21.38 -27.39 4.35
CA ASN A 272 22.24 -26.19 4.31
C ASN A 272 22.38 -25.70 2.87
N ASP A 273 21.27 -25.28 2.26
CA ASP A 273 21.20 -24.80 0.87
C ASP A 273 21.19 -23.26 0.75
N GLY A 274 21.21 -22.56 1.88
CA GLY A 274 21.20 -21.11 1.95
C GLY A 274 19.79 -20.49 1.91
N ALA A 275 18.73 -21.29 1.79
CA ALA A 275 17.35 -20.83 1.81
C ALA A 275 16.73 -20.97 3.21
N GLY A 276 15.91 -20.00 3.62
CA GLY A 276 15.11 -20.09 4.84
C GLY A 276 13.83 -20.91 4.66
N ALA A 277 13.22 -20.77 3.49
CA ALA A 277 12.12 -21.55 2.98
C ALA A 277 12.08 -21.35 1.45
N PHE A 278 11.18 -22.05 0.76
CA PHE A 278 10.85 -21.76 -0.63
C PHE A 278 9.45 -22.27 -0.96
N ALA A 279 8.86 -21.72 -2.03
CA ALA A 279 7.61 -22.19 -2.61
C ALA A 279 7.68 -22.23 -4.13
N TYR A 280 6.76 -22.99 -4.72
CA TYR A 280 6.52 -22.99 -6.15
C TYR A 280 5.35 -22.06 -6.48
N TYR A 281 5.47 -21.34 -7.58
CA TYR A 281 4.38 -20.54 -8.13
C TYR A 281 3.13 -21.37 -8.49
N PRO A 282 1.95 -20.73 -8.61
CA PRO A 282 0.74 -21.32 -9.18
C PRO A 282 0.97 -22.04 -10.50
N GLY A 283 0.17 -23.08 -10.73
CA GLY A 283 0.29 -23.93 -11.93
C GLY A 283 -0.77 -25.03 -11.96
N SER A 284 -0.35 -26.27 -12.20
CA SER A 284 -1.30 -27.40 -12.19
C SER A 284 -1.92 -27.60 -10.81
N THR A 285 -3.25 -27.72 -10.75
CA THR A 285 -4.01 -27.96 -9.51
C THR A 285 -4.04 -29.42 -9.06
N ALA A 286 -3.33 -30.32 -9.76
CA ALA A 286 -3.26 -31.72 -9.36
C ALA A 286 -2.39 -31.86 -8.10
N ALA A 287 -2.85 -32.62 -7.10
CA ALA A 287 -2.07 -32.89 -5.88
C ALA A 287 -0.72 -33.61 -6.11
N SER A 288 -0.49 -34.15 -7.31
CA SER A 288 0.79 -34.71 -7.73
C SER A 288 1.79 -33.67 -8.26
N SER A 289 1.33 -32.45 -8.52
CA SER A 289 2.14 -31.30 -8.95
C SER A 289 2.95 -30.74 -7.78
N SER A 290 4.05 -30.04 -8.06
CA SER A 290 4.75 -29.22 -7.07
C SER A 290 4.21 -27.78 -7.00
N ALA A 291 3.39 -27.37 -7.96
CA ALA A 291 2.87 -26.00 -8.05
C ALA A 291 2.14 -25.61 -6.76
N GLY A 292 2.49 -24.47 -6.17
CA GLY A 292 1.94 -24.01 -4.91
C GLY A 292 2.44 -24.71 -3.65
N ASP A 293 3.33 -25.70 -3.73
CA ASP A 293 3.89 -26.34 -2.54
C ASP A 293 4.86 -25.42 -1.81
N LEU A 294 4.80 -25.43 -0.48
CA LEU A 294 5.68 -24.69 0.42
C LEU A 294 6.60 -25.66 1.16
N TRP A 295 7.87 -25.28 1.26
CA TRP A 295 8.92 -26.04 1.93
C TRP A 295 9.64 -25.15 2.94
N LEU A 296 9.51 -25.49 4.22
CA LEU A 296 10.05 -24.72 5.34
C LEU A 296 11.37 -25.35 5.83
N ASN A 297 12.47 -24.58 5.81
CA ASN A 297 13.79 -25.12 6.14
C ASN A 297 14.13 -24.99 7.62
N LEU A 298 14.16 -26.11 8.32
CA LEU A 298 14.54 -26.15 9.74
C LEU A 298 16.03 -25.85 9.98
N ALA A 299 16.89 -26.02 8.96
CA ALA A 299 18.28 -25.58 9.02
C ALA A 299 18.47 -24.13 8.55
N GLY A 300 17.44 -23.53 7.92
CA GLY A 300 17.44 -22.18 7.37
C GLY A 300 16.86 -21.11 8.29
N GLY A 301 16.47 -21.47 9.52
CA GLY A 301 15.98 -20.54 10.54
C GLY A 301 14.48 -20.64 10.85
N VAL A 302 13.72 -21.42 10.07
CA VAL A 302 12.34 -21.77 10.46
C VAL A 302 12.38 -22.75 11.64
N SER A 303 11.44 -22.62 12.56
CA SER A 303 11.37 -23.39 13.81
C SER A 303 10.02 -24.08 13.93
N THR A 304 10.00 -25.26 14.56
CA THR A 304 8.77 -26.01 14.86
C THR A 304 8.02 -25.49 16.09
N SER A 305 8.47 -24.38 16.67
CA SER A 305 7.83 -23.76 17.83
C SER A 305 8.06 -22.25 17.87
N GLY A 306 7.15 -21.51 18.51
CA GLY A 306 7.24 -20.05 18.65
C GLY A 306 6.95 -19.31 17.34
N VAL A 307 6.06 -19.86 16.51
CA VAL A 307 5.69 -19.30 15.20
C VAL A 307 4.57 -18.28 15.37
N THR A 308 4.92 -17.07 15.81
CA THR A 308 3.97 -15.97 16.09
C THR A 308 4.28 -14.73 15.26
N PRO A 309 3.31 -13.80 15.06
CA PRO A 309 3.56 -12.54 14.37
C PRO A 309 4.81 -11.81 14.88
N GLY A 310 5.57 -11.20 13.96
CA GLY A 310 6.83 -10.52 14.27
C GLY A 310 8.05 -11.42 14.47
N THR A 311 7.92 -12.72 14.19
CA THR A 311 9.04 -13.68 14.21
C THR A 311 9.43 -14.12 12.81
N TYR A 312 10.70 -14.45 12.61
CA TYR A 312 11.20 -14.94 11.32
C TYR A 312 10.44 -16.17 10.77
N PRO A 313 10.12 -17.21 11.56
CA PRO A 313 9.32 -18.34 11.08
C PRO A 313 7.94 -17.93 10.55
N PHE A 314 7.26 -17.00 11.22
CA PHE A 314 5.95 -16.51 10.79
C PHE A 314 6.06 -15.70 9.49
N PHE A 315 7.05 -14.79 9.42
CA PHE A 315 7.37 -14.04 8.21
C PHE A 315 7.67 -14.97 7.03
N ALA A 316 8.54 -15.97 7.21
CA ALA A 316 8.93 -16.88 6.13
C ALA A 316 7.72 -17.64 5.57
N ILE A 317 6.83 -18.15 6.43
CA ILE A 317 5.60 -18.83 5.96
C ILE A 317 4.68 -17.85 5.21
N MET A 318 4.56 -16.61 5.68
CA MET A 318 3.76 -15.56 5.01
C MET A 318 4.30 -15.20 3.64
N HIS A 319 5.62 -15.07 3.53
CA HIS A 319 6.35 -14.84 2.29
C HIS A 319 6.14 -16.00 1.30
N GLU A 320 6.37 -17.25 1.72
CA GLU A 320 6.19 -18.41 0.87
C GLU A 320 4.74 -18.61 0.40
N ALA A 321 3.76 -18.27 1.25
CA ALA A 321 2.37 -18.25 0.85
C ALA A 321 2.08 -17.19 -0.23
N GLY A 322 2.77 -16.05 -0.21
CA GLY A 322 2.73 -15.05 -1.28
C GLY A 322 3.23 -15.61 -2.61
N HIS A 323 4.37 -16.31 -2.62
CA HIS A 323 4.87 -17.03 -3.80
C HIS A 323 3.88 -18.08 -4.31
N ALA A 324 3.31 -18.89 -3.43
CA ALA A 324 2.31 -19.90 -3.82
C ALA A 324 0.99 -19.29 -4.33
N LEU A 325 0.78 -17.98 -4.12
CA LEU A 325 -0.31 -17.21 -4.69
C LEU A 325 0.08 -16.44 -5.96
N GLY A 326 1.35 -16.44 -6.34
CA GLY A 326 1.86 -15.84 -7.56
C GLY A 326 2.52 -14.48 -7.39
N LEU A 327 2.89 -14.08 -6.17
CA LEU A 327 3.73 -12.91 -5.94
C LEU A 327 5.21 -13.27 -6.11
N ALA A 328 5.96 -12.51 -6.89
CA ALA A 328 7.41 -12.59 -7.01
C ALA A 328 8.10 -11.75 -5.92
N HIS A 329 9.41 -11.94 -5.78
CA HIS A 329 10.22 -10.92 -5.12
C HIS A 329 10.13 -9.60 -5.91
N PRO A 330 10.23 -8.43 -5.25
CA PRO A 330 10.28 -7.14 -5.93
C PRO A 330 11.51 -6.94 -6.84
N GLY A 331 12.47 -7.86 -6.85
CA GLY A 331 13.55 -7.86 -7.82
C GLY A 331 14.15 -9.25 -8.08
N ASP A 332 15.00 -9.33 -9.10
CA ASP A 332 15.57 -10.58 -9.60
C ASP A 332 16.74 -11.07 -8.74
N TYR A 333 16.43 -11.48 -7.52
CA TYR A 333 17.37 -12.11 -6.59
C TYR A 333 16.74 -13.33 -5.95
N ASN A 334 17.57 -14.33 -5.63
CA ASN A 334 17.14 -15.55 -4.96
C ASN A 334 18.23 -16.05 -4.01
N ALA A 335 17.83 -16.51 -2.83
CA ALA A 335 18.74 -17.10 -1.87
C ALA A 335 19.38 -18.39 -2.41
N GLY A 336 20.61 -18.66 -1.99
CA GLY A 336 21.33 -19.87 -2.36
C GLY A 336 22.73 -19.93 -1.76
N VAL A 337 23.34 -21.11 -1.80
CA VAL A 337 24.69 -21.33 -1.27
C VAL A 337 25.69 -20.35 -1.89
N GLY A 338 26.31 -19.51 -1.06
CA GLY A 338 27.34 -18.56 -1.48
C GLY A 338 26.81 -17.34 -2.25
N VAL A 339 25.50 -17.17 -2.37
CA VAL A 339 24.88 -15.99 -2.97
C VAL A 339 24.87 -14.86 -1.94
N SER A 340 25.34 -13.67 -2.33
CA SER A 340 25.26 -12.46 -1.51
C SER A 340 24.20 -11.53 -2.10
N ILE A 341 23.13 -11.31 -1.32
CA ILE A 341 22.03 -10.42 -1.68
C ILE A 341 22.12 -9.19 -0.79
N THR A 342 22.20 -8.01 -1.38
CA THR A 342 22.30 -6.75 -0.64
C THR A 342 21.44 -5.69 -1.32
N TYR A 343 20.82 -4.80 -0.54
CA TYR A 343 19.96 -3.75 -1.10
C TYR A 343 20.69 -2.92 -2.17
N ALA A 344 21.96 -2.58 -1.91
CA ALA A 344 22.77 -1.80 -2.84
C ALA A 344 22.89 -2.46 -4.22
N ASN A 345 23.12 -3.77 -4.28
CA ASN A 345 23.43 -4.48 -5.53
C ASN A 345 22.25 -5.25 -6.13
N SER A 346 21.23 -5.55 -5.34
CA SER A 346 20.17 -6.50 -5.71
C SER A 346 18.79 -5.84 -5.81
N ALA A 347 18.49 -4.82 -5.00
CA ALA A 347 17.22 -4.10 -5.12
C ALA A 347 17.16 -3.32 -6.45
N GLN A 348 16.17 -3.58 -7.29
CA GLN A 348 16.02 -2.93 -8.60
C GLN A 348 15.31 -1.56 -8.51
N PHE A 349 14.54 -1.31 -7.45
CA PHE A 349 13.90 -0.02 -7.17
C PHE A 349 13.97 0.36 -5.69
N VAL A 350 13.73 1.63 -5.37
CA VAL A 350 13.90 2.18 -4.02
C VAL A 350 12.99 1.50 -3.00
N GLN A 351 11.72 1.28 -3.35
CA GLN A 351 10.67 0.75 -2.48
C GLN A 351 10.71 -0.77 -2.30
N ASP A 352 11.73 -1.46 -2.82
CA ASP A 352 12.00 -2.87 -2.52
C ASP A 352 12.52 -3.00 -1.08
N THR A 353 11.59 -2.96 -0.13
CA THR A 353 11.82 -3.19 1.30
C THR A 353 10.56 -3.77 1.96
N GLU A 354 10.75 -4.43 3.10
CA GLU A 354 9.67 -4.99 3.93
C GLU A 354 8.71 -3.92 4.48
N MET A 355 9.12 -2.65 4.49
CA MET A 355 8.19 -1.56 4.77
C MET A 355 6.97 -1.58 3.83
N TYR A 356 7.16 -2.03 2.59
CA TYR A 356 6.10 -2.03 1.57
C TYR A 356 5.63 -3.43 1.17
N SER A 357 6.50 -4.45 1.22
CA SER A 357 6.18 -5.81 0.78
C SER A 357 6.92 -6.87 1.59
N VAL A 358 6.20 -7.86 2.10
CA VAL A 358 6.79 -9.05 2.76
C VAL A 358 7.58 -9.90 1.77
N MET A 359 7.45 -9.67 0.46
CA MET A 359 8.22 -10.33 -0.58
C MET A 359 9.66 -9.78 -0.73
N SER A 360 9.98 -8.66 -0.09
CA SER A 360 11.34 -8.10 -0.11
C SER A 360 12.29 -8.86 0.82
N TYR A 361 13.58 -8.85 0.51
CA TYR A 361 14.65 -9.34 1.41
C TYR A 361 15.32 -8.21 2.20
N PHE A 362 14.84 -6.98 2.06
CA PHE A 362 15.49 -5.80 2.62
C PHE A 362 14.61 -5.17 3.70
N GLY A 363 15.15 -4.99 4.91
CA GLY A 363 14.42 -4.37 6.01
C GLY A 363 14.02 -2.91 5.72
N GLY A 364 13.00 -2.42 6.43
CA GLY A 364 12.44 -1.08 6.20
C GLY A 364 13.42 0.09 6.38
N SER A 365 14.55 -0.10 7.05
CA SER A 365 15.55 0.96 7.29
C SER A 365 16.14 1.55 6.00
N TYR A 366 16.19 0.80 4.89
CA TYR A 366 16.71 1.32 3.61
C TYR A 366 15.84 2.44 3.01
N THR A 367 14.56 2.49 3.40
CA THR A 367 13.59 3.52 3.02
C THR A 367 13.14 4.37 4.20
N GLY A 368 13.87 4.29 5.33
CA GLY A 368 13.64 5.10 6.52
C GLY A 368 12.56 4.58 7.47
N GLY A 369 12.00 3.40 7.24
CA GLY A 369 11.02 2.77 8.12
C GLY A 369 11.65 2.16 9.38
N THR A 370 10.89 2.14 10.48
CA THR A 370 11.22 1.37 11.69
C THR A 370 10.01 0.65 12.29
N PRO A 371 10.06 -0.65 12.68
CA PRO A 371 11.27 -1.43 12.97
C PRO A 371 12.08 -1.68 11.71
N GLY A 372 13.33 -1.20 11.73
CA GLY A 372 14.14 -1.08 10.51
C GLY A 372 14.79 -2.40 10.08
N GLY A 373 14.54 -3.44 10.87
CA GLY A 373 15.03 -4.79 10.66
C GLY A 373 14.29 -5.52 9.55
N PHE A 374 14.70 -6.76 9.35
CA PHE A 374 14.08 -7.69 8.42
C PHE A 374 13.28 -8.74 9.21
N ALA A 375 12.20 -9.24 8.61
CA ALA A 375 11.25 -10.21 9.13
C ALA A 375 10.51 -9.76 10.39
N THR A 376 9.96 -8.54 10.35
CA THR A 376 9.21 -7.90 11.45
C THR A 376 7.73 -7.68 11.15
N ALA A 377 7.27 -7.84 9.90
CA ALA A 377 5.86 -7.65 9.53
C ALA A 377 4.90 -8.70 10.12
N TYR A 378 3.71 -8.25 10.53
CA TYR A 378 2.67 -9.11 11.11
C TYR A 378 1.63 -9.56 10.08
N THR A 379 1.55 -8.88 8.95
CA THR A 379 0.55 -9.07 7.88
C THR A 379 1.20 -8.89 6.51
N PRO A 380 0.53 -9.29 5.41
CA PRO A 380 0.85 -8.73 4.10
C PRO A 380 0.87 -7.19 4.18
N MET A 381 1.84 -6.58 3.50
CA MET A 381 2.09 -5.14 3.52
C MET A 381 1.44 -4.46 2.32
N LEU A 382 1.59 -3.14 2.22
CA LEU A 382 0.83 -2.29 1.29
C LEU A 382 0.85 -2.77 -0.17
N LEU A 383 2.02 -3.14 -0.70
CA LEU A 383 2.15 -3.60 -2.09
C LEU A 383 1.63 -5.03 -2.28
N ASP A 384 1.83 -5.89 -1.27
CA ASP A 384 1.34 -7.26 -1.29
C ASP A 384 -0.19 -7.28 -1.41
N ILE A 385 -0.86 -6.45 -0.60
CA ILE A 385 -2.30 -6.31 -0.58
C ILE A 385 -2.80 -5.73 -1.91
N TYR A 386 -2.15 -4.70 -2.45
CA TYR A 386 -2.58 -4.12 -3.72
C TYR A 386 -2.49 -5.12 -4.87
N GLU A 387 -1.37 -5.83 -4.98
CA GLU A 387 -1.13 -6.77 -6.09
C GLU A 387 -2.05 -8.00 -6.02
N ILE A 388 -2.15 -8.62 -4.84
CA ILE A 388 -3.00 -9.81 -4.67
C ILE A 388 -4.48 -9.50 -4.98
N GLN A 389 -4.92 -8.26 -4.76
CA GLN A 389 -6.24 -7.79 -5.16
C GLN A 389 -6.39 -7.59 -6.67
N GLN A 390 -5.32 -7.25 -7.40
CA GLN A 390 -5.36 -7.23 -8.88
C GLN A 390 -5.53 -8.64 -9.45
N MET A 391 -4.91 -9.63 -8.79
CA MET A 391 -4.96 -11.03 -9.22
C MET A 391 -6.29 -11.72 -8.89
N TYR A 392 -6.81 -11.52 -7.68
CA TYR A 392 -7.93 -12.31 -7.16
C TYR A 392 -9.17 -11.48 -6.77
N GLY A 393 -9.06 -10.16 -6.76
CA GLY A 393 -10.11 -9.24 -6.33
C GLY A 393 -10.09 -9.02 -4.82
N ALA A 394 -10.43 -7.80 -4.39
CA ALA A 394 -10.52 -7.44 -2.97
C ALA A 394 -11.62 -8.22 -2.24
N ASN A 395 -11.33 -8.69 -1.02
CA ASN A 395 -12.31 -9.32 -0.16
C ASN A 395 -12.95 -8.30 0.77
N THR A 396 -14.06 -7.70 0.33
CA THR A 396 -14.81 -6.68 1.08
C THR A 396 -15.72 -7.28 2.15
N ALA A 397 -15.76 -8.59 2.33
CA ALA A 397 -16.51 -9.23 3.42
C ALA A 397 -15.68 -9.33 4.71
N THR A 398 -14.35 -9.23 4.60
CA THR A 398 -13.43 -9.27 5.73
C THR A 398 -13.64 -8.08 6.64
N ARG A 399 -13.89 -8.34 7.92
CA ARG A 399 -14.03 -7.30 8.95
C ARG A 399 -15.05 -6.21 8.57
N ALA A 400 -16.08 -6.56 7.79
CA ALA A 400 -17.09 -5.64 7.25
C ALA A 400 -18.10 -5.09 8.31
N THR A 401 -17.65 -4.93 9.55
CA THR A 401 -18.33 -4.39 10.72
C THR A 401 -17.33 -3.56 11.53
N ASN A 402 -17.80 -2.74 12.47
CA ASN A 402 -16.90 -1.93 13.31
C ASN A 402 -15.78 -2.76 13.96
N THR A 403 -14.56 -2.45 13.56
CA THR A 403 -13.33 -3.12 13.98
C THR A 403 -12.44 -2.15 14.73
N THR A 404 -11.81 -2.60 15.81
CA THR A 404 -10.73 -1.85 16.46
C THR A 404 -9.41 -2.57 16.19
N TYR A 405 -8.42 -1.81 15.70
CA TYR A 405 -7.05 -2.20 15.45
C TYR A 405 -6.13 -1.56 16.50
N GLY A 406 -5.02 -2.20 16.83
CA GLY A 406 -4.07 -1.68 17.81
C GLY A 406 -4.38 -2.13 19.24
N PHE A 407 -4.40 -1.21 20.20
CA PHE A 407 -4.88 -1.51 21.54
C PHE A 407 -6.37 -1.82 21.51
N ASN A 408 -6.84 -2.62 22.47
CA ASN A 408 -8.27 -2.98 22.56
C ASN A 408 -8.84 -3.63 21.29
N ALA A 409 -7.98 -4.28 20.48
CA ALA A 409 -8.39 -4.85 19.20
C ALA A 409 -9.57 -5.83 19.34
N THR A 410 -10.51 -5.77 18.40
CA THR A 410 -11.64 -6.70 18.34
C THR A 410 -11.18 -8.12 18.06
N SER A 411 -12.01 -9.12 18.38
CA SER A 411 -11.60 -10.53 18.35
C SER A 411 -11.06 -11.02 17.00
N ASP A 412 -11.52 -10.44 15.90
CA ASP A 412 -11.11 -10.75 14.54
C ASP A 412 -9.83 -10.01 14.07
N ALA A 413 -9.42 -8.96 14.77
CA ALA A 413 -8.17 -8.23 14.56
C ALA A 413 -7.07 -8.60 15.58
N GLN A 414 -7.45 -9.16 16.73
CA GLN A 414 -6.58 -9.33 17.90
C GLN A 414 -5.32 -10.18 17.63
N THR A 415 -5.36 -11.17 16.73
CA THR A 415 -4.20 -12.04 16.51
C THR A 415 -3.05 -11.34 15.78
N SER A 416 -3.35 -10.49 14.79
CA SER A 416 -2.34 -9.94 13.87
C SER A 416 -2.20 -8.42 13.93
N PHE A 417 -3.13 -7.72 14.60
CA PHE A 417 -3.17 -6.26 14.67
C PHE A 417 -3.13 -5.73 16.10
N SER A 418 -2.98 -6.58 17.11
CA SER A 418 -2.82 -6.11 18.50
C SER A 418 -1.49 -5.39 18.69
N MET A 419 -1.55 -4.26 19.39
CA MET A 419 -0.38 -3.51 19.81
C MET A 419 -0.03 -3.79 21.27
N THR A 420 1.27 -3.74 21.58
CA THR A 420 1.80 -3.85 22.94
C THR A 420 2.99 -2.90 23.06
N THR A 421 3.40 -2.57 24.28
CA THR A 421 4.60 -1.75 24.52
C THR A 421 5.91 -2.55 24.51
N ALA A 422 5.85 -3.85 24.18
CA ALA A 422 7.03 -4.72 24.19
C ALA A 422 7.83 -4.69 22.89
N VAL A 423 7.16 -4.39 21.77
CA VAL A 423 7.73 -4.40 20.42
C VAL A 423 7.04 -3.35 19.55
N ILE A 424 7.82 -2.68 18.70
CA ILE A 424 7.28 -1.73 17.72
C ILE A 424 6.48 -2.53 16.68
N PRO A 425 5.19 -2.23 16.46
CA PRO A 425 4.35 -2.98 15.54
C PRO A 425 4.72 -2.71 14.08
N GLN A 426 4.53 -3.69 13.20
CA GLN A 426 4.60 -3.48 11.75
C GLN A 426 3.49 -4.24 11.02
N PHE A 427 2.53 -3.53 10.43
CA PHE A 427 1.42 -4.15 9.70
C PHE A 427 0.73 -3.18 8.74
N CYS A 428 -0.07 -3.74 7.82
CA CYS A 428 -0.96 -3.00 6.94
C CYS A 428 -2.42 -3.42 7.17
N ILE A 429 -3.30 -2.45 7.43
CA ILE A 429 -4.72 -2.67 7.65
C ILE A 429 -5.42 -2.85 6.30
N TRP A 430 -6.21 -3.92 6.19
CA TRP A 430 -7.27 -4.05 5.19
C TRP A 430 -8.59 -4.28 5.94
N ASP A 431 -9.61 -3.55 5.56
CA ASP A 431 -10.96 -3.63 6.12
C ASP A 431 -11.99 -3.55 4.99
N GLY A 432 -13.01 -4.40 5.05
CA GLY A 432 -14.09 -4.48 4.07
C GLY A 432 -15.24 -3.50 4.32
N GLY A 433 -15.26 -2.83 5.47
CA GLY A 433 -16.18 -1.75 5.80
C GLY A 433 -16.63 -1.77 7.25
N GLY A 434 -17.30 -0.72 7.69
CA GLY A 434 -17.62 -0.57 9.10
C GLY A 434 -17.43 0.87 9.52
N VAL A 435 -17.29 1.07 10.82
CA VAL A 435 -16.79 2.31 11.41
C VAL A 435 -15.66 1.90 12.33
N ASP A 436 -14.44 2.04 11.83
CA ASP A 436 -13.27 1.35 12.35
C ASP A 436 -12.34 2.30 13.09
N THR A 437 -11.57 1.77 14.02
CA THR A 437 -10.71 2.57 14.92
C THR A 437 -9.29 2.06 14.90
N LEU A 438 -8.33 2.95 14.62
CA LEU A 438 -6.93 2.74 14.95
C LEU A 438 -6.66 3.28 16.37
N ASP A 439 -6.54 2.37 17.33
CA ASP A 439 -6.34 2.68 18.74
C ASP A 439 -4.87 2.56 19.13
N CYS A 440 -4.24 3.70 19.35
CA CYS A 440 -2.85 3.82 19.78
C CYS A 440 -2.72 4.29 21.25
N SER A 441 -3.78 4.17 22.04
CA SER A 441 -3.92 4.77 23.38
C SER A 441 -2.91 4.30 24.42
N GLY A 442 -2.34 3.11 24.25
CA GLY A 442 -1.36 2.55 25.19
C GLY A 442 0.05 3.12 25.07
N TYR A 443 0.32 3.98 24.08
CA TYR A 443 1.64 4.57 23.87
C TYR A 443 1.83 5.92 24.55
N SER A 444 3.09 6.25 24.82
CA SER A 444 3.53 7.54 25.39
C SER A 444 4.50 8.31 24.52
N ALA A 445 5.00 7.68 23.44
CA ALA A 445 5.74 8.37 22.41
C ALA A 445 4.79 9.27 21.61
N ALA A 446 5.31 10.39 21.11
CA ALA A 446 4.61 11.20 20.11
C ALA A 446 4.39 10.38 18.83
N GLN A 447 3.18 10.44 18.30
CA GLN A 447 2.74 9.65 17.16
C GLN A 447 2.40 10.54 15.98
N ASN A 448 2.58 10.02 14.77
CA ASN A 448 1.99 10.59 13.56
C ASN A 448 1.02 9.56 12.99
N ILE A 449 -0.28 9.78 13.18
CA ILE A 449 -1.35 8.88 12.78
C ILE A 449 -2.01 9.44 11.53
N SER A 450 -2.05 8.65 10.46
CA SER A 450 -2.75 8.98 9.23
C SER A 450 -3.86 7.99 8.95
N LEU A 451 -5.09 8.49 8.80
CA LEU A 451 -6.25 7.69 8.40
C LEU A 451 -6.40 7.60 6.88
N ILE A 452 -5.52 8.25 6.11
CA ILE A 452 -5.61 8.26 4.64
C ILE A 452 -5.14 6.90 4.10
N ALA A 453 -6.01 6.25 3.31
CA ALA A 453 -5.70 5.01 2.61
C ALA A 453 -4.42 5.14 1.76
N GLY A 454 -3.57 4.12 1.77
CA GLY A 454 -2.29 4.09 1.07
C GLY A 454 -1.15 4.85 1.77
N THR A 455 -1.40 5.44 2.94
CA THR A 455 -0.38 6.15 3.73
C THR A 455 0.09 5.34 4.93
N PHE A 456 1.15 5.84 5.56
CA PHE A 456 1.76 5.25 6.74
C PHE A 456 1.59 6.16 7.95
N SER A 457 1.43 5.53 9.10
CA SER A 457 1.51 6.10 10.45
C SER A 457 2.84 5.71 11.09
N SER A 458 3.34 6.57 11.97
CA SER A 458 4.50 6.35 12.84
C SER A 458 4.03 6.28 14.29
N VAL A 459 4.05 5.09 14.88
CA VAL A 459 3.51 4.82 16.23
C VAL A 459 4.55 4.14 17.12
N ASP A 460 4.46 4.34 18.44
CA ASP A 460 5.40 3.81 19.45
C ASP A 460 6.88 4.18 19.22
N GLY A 461 7.16 5.36 18.67
CA GLY A 461 8.52 5.76 18.28
C GLY A 461 9.06 5.03 17.05
N GLY A 462 8.24 4.19 16.42
CA GLY A 462 8.46 3.66 15.07
C GLY A 462 8.36 4.75 14.00
N THR A 463 8.65 4.39 12.76
CA THR A 463 8.60 5.28 11.60
C THR A 463 7.97 4.54 10.45
N ASN A 464 6.84 5.06 9.96
CA ASN A 464 6.06 4.49 8.86
C ASN A 464 5.81 2.98 9.01
N ASN A 465 5.33 2.57 10.18
CA ASN A 465 5.25 1.18 10.58
C ASN A 465 3.84 0.60 10.58
N VAL A 466 2.82 1.45 10.55
CA VAL A 466 1.44 1.02 10.38
C VAL A 466 0.88 1.68 9.13
N SER A 467 0.44 0.91 8.15
CA SER A 467 -0.20 1.45 6.94
C SER A 467 -1.67 1.07 6.85
N ILE A 468 -2.41 1.82 6.03
CA ILE A 468 -3.77 1.46 5.61
C ILE A 468 -3.70 1.12 4.13
N ALA A 469 -4.25 -0.02 3.72
CA ALA A 469 -4.28 -0.45 2.33
C ALA A 469 -5.11 0.53 1.47
N LEU A 470 -4.88 0.51 0.16
CA LEU A 470 -5.74 1.26 -0.77
C LEU A 470 -7.16 0.67 -0.78
N ASN A 471 -8.14 1.50 -1.11
CA ASN A 471 -9.57 1.12 -1.16
C ASN A 471 -10.15 0.59 0.16
N CYS A 472 -9.50 0.92 1.28
CA CYS A 472 -9.93 0.65 2.65
C CYS A 472 -10.17 1.99 3.35
N ALA A 473 -11.08 2.04 4.32
CA ALA A 473 -11.26 3.19 5.20
C ALA A 473 -11.02 2.78 6.65
N VAL A 474 -10.50 3.73 7.45
CA VAL A 474 -10.48 3.66 8.92
C VAL A 474 -10.96 5.01 9.39
N GLU A 475 -12.09 5.06 10.08
CA GLU A 475 -12.79 6.31 10.38
C GLU A 475 -12.24 7.00 11.63
N ASN A 476 -11.76 6.25 12.61
CA ASN A 476 -11.46 6.80 13.92
C ASN A 476 -10.00 6.58 14.30
N ALA A 477 -9.45 7.52 15.06
CA ALA A 477 -8.13 7.42 15.65
C ALA A 477 -8.16 7.79 17.13
N ILE A 478 -7.41 7.04 17.93
CA ILE A 478 -7.17 7.35 19.35
C ILE A 478 -5.65 7.46 19.52
N GLY A 479 -5.18 8.67 19.79
CA GLY A 479 -3.81 8.95 20.20
C GLY A 479 -3.50 8.43 21.61
N GLY A 480 -2.26 8.62 22.04
CA GLY A 480 -1.71 8.14 23.30
C GLY A 480 -1.62 9.23 24.35
N SER A 481 -0.50 9.22 25.07
CA SER A 481 -0.14 10.26 26.06
C SER A 481 0.99 11.18 25.59
N GLY A 482 1.44 11.00 24.35
CA GLY A 482 2.44 11.83 23.68
C GLY A 482 1.82 13.07 23.04
N ASN A 483 2.64 13.90 22.38
CA ASN A 483 2.12 15.00 21.56
C ASN A 483 1.86 14.47 20.16
N ASP A 484 0.63 14.11 19.86
CA ASP A 484 0.30 13.33 18.68
C ASP A 484 -0.19 14.21 17.53
N SER A 485 0.11 13.81 16.30
CA SER A 485 -0.46 14.40 15.09
C SER A 485 -1.39 13.40 14.44
N ILE A 486 -2.65 13.76 14.26
CA ILE A 486 -3.69 12.90 13.70
C ILE A 486 -4.24 13.55 12.43
N VAL A 487 -4.18 12.82 11.33
CA VAL A 487 -4.64 13.25 10.01
C VAL A 487 -5.94 12.55 9.66
N ALA A 488 -6.97 13.37 9.45
CA ALA A 488 -8.29 12.95 8.98
C ALA A 488 -8.25 12.45 7.53
N ASN A 489 -9.23 11.63 7.15
CA ASN A 489 -9.45 11.24 5.77
C ASN A 489 -10.78 11.83 5.27
N ALA A 490 -11.30 11.35 4.15
CA ALA A 490 -12.55 11.85 3.57
C ALA A 490 -13.82 11.21 4.15
N SER A 491 -13.68 10.23 5.05
CA SER A 491 -14.80 9.65 5.80
C SER A 491 -15.13 10.54 7.00
N VAL A 492 -16.30 10.34 7.62
CA VAL A 492 -16.62 11.01 8.88
C VAL A 492 -15.74 10.46 9.98
N ASN A 493 -14.86 11.29 10.53
CA ASN A 493 -13.91 10.87 11.54
C ASN A 493 -14.34 11.22 12.98
N GLN A 494 -14.06 10.30 13.91
CA GLN A 494 -14.03 10.60 15.34
C GLN A 494 -12.61 10.49 15.85
N LEU A 495 -12.07 11.63 16.30
CA LEU A 495 -10.66 11.77 16.65
C LEU A 495 -10.54 12.03 18.15
N THR A 496 -9.64 11.29 18.80
CA THR A 496 -9.28 11.48 20.21
C THR A 496 -7.78 11.68 20.27
N GLY A 497 -7.31 12.82 20.75
CA GLY A 497 -5.87 13.10 20.90
C GLY A 497 -5.26 12.32 22.06
N GLY A 498 -6.00 12.23 23.16
CA GLY A 498 -5.55 11.64 24.41
C GLY A 498 -4.97 12.70 25.34
N ALA A 499 -3.89 12.36 26.02
CA ALA A 499 -3.16 13.34 26.82
C ALA A 499 -1.98 13.86 26.01
N GLY A 500 -1.60 15.12 26.21
CA GLY A 500 -0.51 15.72 25.44
C GLY A 500 -0.92 17.06 24.90
N THR A 501 -0.17 17.54 23.91
CA THR A 501 -0.57 18.65 23.06
C THR A 501 -0.64 18.14 21.64
N ASP A 502 -1.86 17.95 21.16
CA ASP A 502 -2.14 17.20 19.94
C ASP A 502 -2.48 18.11 18.76
N ILE A 503 -2.28 17.61 17.55
CA ILE A 503 -2.56 18.32 16.29
C ILE A 503 -3.52 17.50 15.45
N PHE A 504 -4.71 18.03 15.21
CA PHE A 504 -5.70 17.46 14.31
C PHE A 504 -5.61 18.16 12.95
N LYS A 505 -5.35 17.40 11.88
CA LYS A 505 -5.00 17.96 10.57
C LYS A 505 -5.97 17.56 9.47
N TYR A 506 -6.26 18.54 8.61
CA TYR A 506 -7.14 18.42 7.44
C TYR A 506 -6.40 18.86 6.17
N PHE A 507 -6.58 18.13 5.06
CA PHE A 507 -5.93 18.42 3.78
C PHE A 507 -6.89 18.96 2.70
N SER A 508 -8.19 18.87 2.95
CA SER A 508 -9.23 19.30 2.04
C SER A 508 -10.49 19.70 2.83
N ALA A 509 -11.21 20.72 2.35
CA ALA A 509 -12.50 21.09 2.94
C ALA A 509 -13.54 19.94 2.84
N ALA A 510 -13.34 19.00 1.91
CA ALA A 510 -14.18 17.80 1.80
C ALA A 510 -13.89 16.74 2.87
N ASP A 511 -12.78 16.85 3.60
CA ASP A 511 -12.42 15.88 4.66
C ASP A 511 -13.40 15.98 5.85
N SER A 512 -13.95 17.18 6.11
CA SER A 512 -15.07 17.35 7.04
C SER A 512 -16.15 18.24 6.44
N GLY A 513 -17.16 17.59 5.86
CA GLY A 513 -18.26 18.24 5.15
C GLY A 513 -19.43 18.62 6.07
N LEU A 514 -20.24 19.60 5.65
CA LEU A 514 -21.38 20.10 6.45
C LEU A 514 -22.48 19.06 6.75
N LEU A 515 -22.55 18.00 5.93
CA LEU A 515 -23.51 16.89 6.07
C LEU A 515 -22.84 15.60 6.61
N ALA A 516 -21.52 15.61 6.74
CA ALA A 516 -20.66 14.49 7.10
C ALA A 516 -19.51 15.05 7.93
N LEU A 517 -19.85 15.49 9.15
CA LEU A 517 -19.03 16.34 10.00
C LEU A 517 -18.15 15.52 10.93
N ASP A 518 -16.85 15.80 10.91
CA ASP A 518 -15.89 15.23 11.84
C ASP A 518 -16.07 15.73 13.26
N ARG A 519 -15.60 14.92 14.21
CA ARG A 519 -15.67 15.22 15.63
C ARG A 519 -14.34 14.96 16.32
N ILE A 520 -13.78 16.01 16.91
CA ILE A 520 -12.70 15.90 17.89
C ILE A 520 -13.35 15.76 19.26
N LEU A 521 -13.09 14.64 19.94
CA LEU A 521 -13.83 14.22 21.13
C LEU A 521 -13.27 14.78 22.45
N ASP A 522 -12.03 15.24 22.47
CA ASP A 522 -11.32 15.58 23.71
C ASP A 522 -10.35 16.77 23.57
N PHE A 523 -10.68 17.76 22.73
CA PHE A 523 -9.82 18.92 22.50
C PHE A 523 -9.52 19.67 23.81
N ALA A 524 -8.26 19.64 24.22
CA ALA A 524 -7.75 20.16 25.47
C ALA A 524 -6.95 21.47 25.27
N ALA A 525 -6.47 22.02 26.38
CA ALA A 525 -5.65 23.23 26.35
C ALA A 525 -4.25 22.90 25.82
N GLY A 526 -3.87 23.50 24.69
CA GLY A 526 -2.59 23.27 24.02
C GLY A 526 -2.78 22.72 22.62
N ASP A 527 -3.80 21.89 22.43
CA ASP A 527 -4.13 21.24 21.17
C ASP A 527 -4.37 22.25 20.05
N LYS A 528 -4.16 21.75 18.83
CA LYS A 528 -4.26 22.55 17.61
C LYS A 528 -5.09 21.88 16.54
N LEU A 529 -5.83 22.71 15.81
CA LEU A 529 -6.41 22.36 14.53
C LEU A 529 -5.53 22.92 13.41
N ASP A 530 -4.91 22.05 12.62
CA ASP A 530 -4.08 22.43 11.47
C ASP A 530 -4.93 22.48 10.19
N LEU A 531 -5.18 23.70 9.74
CA LEU A 531 -5.92 24.03 8.52
C LEU A 531 -5.02 24.72 7.49
N SER A 532 -3.69 24.76 7.71
CA SER A 532 -2.75 25.53 6.89
C SER A 532 -2.66 25.10 5.42
N VAL A 533 -3.21 23.92 5.11
CA VAL A 533 -3.31 23.39 3.75
C VAL A 533 -4.58 23.86 3.04
N LEU A 534 -5.65 24.18 3.77
CA LEU A 534 -6.91 24.58 3.18
C LEU A 534 -6.77 26.02 2.70
N ASP A 535 -7.07 26.22 1.41
CA ASP A 535 -7.07 27.55 0.81
C ASP A 535 -8.25 28.36 1.35
N ALA A 536 -7.93 29.39 2.13
CA ALA A 536 -8.92 30.26 2.75
C ALA A 536 -9.74 31.09 1.73
N ASN A 537 -9.33 31.15 0.46
CA ASN A 537 -10.07 31.88 -0.57
C ASN A 537 -9.98 31.22 -1.95
N THR A 538 -10.98 30.39 -2.23
CA THR A 538 -11.13 29.60 -3.46
C THR A 538 -11.25 30.43 -4.76
N ALA A 539 -11.38 31.75 -4.66
CA ALA A 539 -11.36 32.64 -5.82
C ALA A 539 -9.94 33.01 -6.28
N THR A 540 -8.91 32.69 -5.50
CA THR A 540 -7.51 32.89 -5.89
C THR A 540 -6.84 31.56 -6.23
N THR A 541 -5.63 31.64 -6.78
CA THR A 541 -4.79 30.47 -7.05
C THR A 541 -3.69 30.29 -6.00
N ALA A 542 -3.61 31.19 -5.02
CA ALA A 542 -2.68 31.11 -3.91
C ALA A 542 -3.33 30.31 -2.78
N ASN A 543 -2.53 29.66 -1.94
CA ASN A 543 -3.04 29.11 -0.69
C ASN A 543 -3.20 30.26 0.32
N ASP A 544 -4.39 30.84 0.40
CA ASP A 544 -4.68 31.95 1.30
C ASP A 544 -4.84 31.46 2.76
N VAL A 545 -4.50 32.33 3.72
CA VAL A 545 -4.49 32.00 5.15
C VAL A 545 -5.80 32.44 5.82
N PHE A 546 -6.37 31.60 6.67
CA PHE A 546 -7.56 31.94 7.45
C PHE A 546 -7.28 32.99 8.52
N LYS A 547 -8.32 33.73 8.90
CA LYS A 547 -8.33 34.67 10.02
C LYS A 547 -9.39 34.26 11.03
N PHE A 548 -8.96 33.94 12.25
CA PHE A 548 -9.89 33.66 13.33
C PHE A 548 -10.59 34.94 13.81
N ILE A 549 -11.92 34.93 13.84
CA ILE A 549 -12.76 36.07 14.24
C ILE A 549 -13.50 35.83 15.57
N GLY A 550 -13.12 34.79 16.31
CA GLY A 550 -13.79 34.40 17.55
C GLY A 550 -15.20 33.85 17.30
N GLY A 551 -16.18 34.26 18.11
CA GLY A 551 -17.57 33.83 17.99
C GLY A 551 -18.44 34.66 17.02
N ASN A 552 -17.85 35.69 16.38
CA ASN A 552 -18.58 36.58 15.47
C ASN A 552 -19.15 35.81 14.27
N GLN A 553 -20.29 36.27 13.72
CA GLN A 553 -20.85 35.72 12.48
C GLN A 553 -19.99 36.13 11.28
N PHE A 554 -20.03 35.32 10.22
CA PHE A 554 -19.36 35.66 8.96
C PHE A 554 -19.90 36.98 8.39
N SER A 555 -18.98 37.81 7.91
CA SER A 555 -19.25 39.14 7.38
C SER A 555 -19.41 39.17 5.85
N GLY A 556 -19.23 38.04 5.17
CA GLY A 556 -19.17 37.97 3.71
C GLY A 556 -17.76 38.14 3.15
N VAL A 557 -16.73 37.88 3.95
CA VAL A 557 -15.32 37.96 3.55
C VAL A 557 -14.74 36.54 3.56
N ALA A 558 -14.16 36.11 2.43
CA ALA A 558 -13.46 34.83 2.36
C ALA A 558 -12.28 34.80 3.35
N GLY A 559 -12.02 33.62 3.88
CA GLY A 559 -10.96 33.34 4.83
C GLY A 559 -11.32 33.64 6.28
N GLU A 560 -12.58 33.90 6.59
CA GLU A 560 -13.02 34.00 7.99
C GLU A 560 -13.15 32.60 8.61
N LEU A 561 -12.56 32.43 9.81
CA LEU A 561 -12.65 31.24 10.64
C LEU A 561 -13.28 31.60 11.98
N ARG A 562 -14.23 30.83 12.47
CA ARG A 562 -14.95 31.14 13.72
C ARG A 562 -15.21 29.90 14.56
N PHE A 563 -15.56 30.13 15.84
CA PHE A 563 -16.10 29.09 16.71
C PHE A 563 -17.54 29.41 17.09
N ASP A 564 -18.48 28.55 16.69
CA ASP A 564 -19.87 28.62 17.11
C ASP A 564 -20.08 27.78 18.37
N ALA A 565 -20.13 28.43 19.53
CA ALA A 565 -20.28 27.77 20.82
C ALA A 565 -21.64 27.07 21.02
N LEU A 566 -22.67 27.41 20.22
CA LEU A 566 -23.98 26.74 20.31
C LEU A 566 -23.93 25.35 19.68
N SER A 567 -23.29 25.23 18.52
CA SER A 567 -23.11 23.95 17.83
C SER A 567 -21.84 23.20 18.25
N GLY A 568 -20.90 23.89 18.91
CA GLY A 568 -19.59 23.35 19.26
C GLY A 568 -18.70 23.18 18.03
N GLN A 569 -18.84 24.03 17.02
CA GLN A 569 -18.16 23.87 15.73
C GLN A 569 -17.13 24.96 15.46
N VAL A 570 -15.97 24.57 14.97
CA VAL A 570 -15.11 25.45 14.19
C VAL A 570 -15.67 25.50 12.77
N GLN A 571 -15.87 26.69 12.22
CA GLN A 571 -16.48 26.92 10.91
C GLN A 571 -15.60 27.84 10.09
N ALA A 572 -15.45 27.56 8.79
CA ALA A 572 -14.71 28.39 7.85
C ALA A 572 -15.57 28.83 6.66
N ASN A 573 -15.29 30.03 6.17
CA ASN A 573 -15.84 30.62 4.94
C ASN A 573 -14.70 30.83 3.94
N MET A 574 -14.83 30.30 2.74
CA MET A 574 -13.79 30.16 1.72
C MET A 574 -14.17 30.79 0.38
N ASP A 575 -15.40 31.29 0.22
CA ASP A 575 -15.91 31.83 -1.05
C ASP A 575 -16.53 33.24 -0.96
N ALA A 576 -16.37 33.91 0.18
CA ALA A 576 -16.89 35.25 0.48
C ALA A 576 -18.42 35.35 0.49
N ASN A 577 -19.12 34.25 0.76
CA ASN A 577 -20.54 34.26 1.13
C ASN A 577 -20.71 34.34 2.68
N VAL A 578 -21.92 34.12 3.21
CA VAL A 578 -22.18 34.07 4.67
C VAL A 578 -22.48 32.66 5.19
N ASN A 579 -22.41 31.68 4.31
CA ASN A 579 -22.56 30.26 4.59
C ASN A 579 -21.23 29.69 5.10
N VAL A 580 -21.33 28.50 5.68
CA VAL A 580 -20.18 27.72 6.11
C VAL A 580 -19.74 26.87 4.92
N ASP A 581 -18.44 26.81 4.63
CA ASP A 581 -17.87 25.96 3.58
C ASP A 581 -17.15 24.73 4.13
N PHE A 582 -16.63 24.85 5.37
CA PHE A 582 -15.99 23.78 6.12
C PHE A 582 -16.39 23.89 7.60
N ALA A 583 -16.58 22.75 8.26
CA ALA A 583 -16.79 22.74 9.70
C ALA A 583 -16.18 21.49 10.34
N VAL A 584 -15.80 21.58 11.61
CA VAL A 584 -15.41 20.45 12.47
C VAL A 584 -16.06 20.64 13.83
N ALA A 585 -16.68 19.58 14.39
CA ALA A 585 -17.17 19.62 15.76
C ALA A 585 -16.01 19.40 16.73
N VAL A 586 -15.95 20.22 17.77
CA VAL A 586 -14.88 20.20 18.76
C VAL A 586 -15.49 20.13 20.16
N ASN A 587 -15.30 19.01 20.84
CA ASN A 587 -15.65 18.89 22.25
C ASN A 587 -14.50 19.39 23.13
N LEU A 588 -14.68 20.57 23.72
CA LEU A 588 -13.69 21.18 24.59
C LEU A 588 -13.72 20.56 25.99
N ILE A 589 -12.57 20.06 26.46
CA ILE A 589 -12.43 19.47 27.80
C ILE A 589 -11.46 20.26 28.68
N GLY A 590 -11.43 19.97 29.99
CA GLY A 590 -10.44 20.54 30.91
C GLY A 590 -10.48 22.07 31.05
N GLY A 591 -11.58 22.71 30.63
CA GLY A 591 -11.70 24.17 30.59
C GLY A 591 -11.01 24.84 29.41
N ALA A 592 -10.68 24.08 28.35
CA ALA A 592 -10.12 24.62 27.12
C ALA A 592 -11.05 25.64 26.45
N SER A 593 -10.44 26.59 25.75
CA SER A 593 -11.12 27.60 24.93
C SER A 593 -10.34 27.82 23.65
N LEU A 594 -11.03 28.07 22.53
CA LEU A 594 -10.37 28.34 21.26
C LEU A 594 -9.93 29.80 21.14
N ALA A 595 -8.70 30.01 20.70
CA ALA A 595 -8.08 31.29 20.39
C ALA A 595 -7.19 31.16 19.14
N ASP A 596 -6.60 32.26 18.65
CA ASP A 596 -5.68 32.22 17.49
C ASP A 596 -4.57 31.16 17.64
N THR A 597 -4.11 30.92 18.88
CA THR A 597 -3.06 29.93 19.18
C THR A 597 -3.51 28.47 19.07
N SER A 598 -4.82 28.22 19.01
CA SER A 598 -5.43 26.89 18.81
C SER A 598 -5.41 26.44 17.35
N PHE A 599 -4.91 27.26 16.44
CA PHE A 599 -4.91 26.98 15.01
C PHE A 599 -3.49 27.03 14.42
N VAL A 600 -3.26 26.20 13.41
CA VAL A 600 -2.16 26.37 12.46
C VAL A 600 -2.81 26.75 11.13
N LEU A 601 -2.58 27.99 10.68
CA LEU A 601 -3.26 28.60 9.54
C LEU A 601 -2.28 29.01 8.45
#